data_AF-Q97FH4-F1
#
_entry.id   AF-Q97FH4-F1
#
_cell.length_a   1.000
_cell.length_b   1.000
_cell.length_c   1.000
_cell.angle_alpha   90.00
_cell.angle_beta   90.00
_cell.angle_gamma   90.00
#
_symmetry.space_group_name_H-M   'P 1'
#
loop_
_entity.id
_entity.type
_entity.pdbx_description
1 polymer ?
#
loop_
_entity_poly.entity_id
_entity_poly.type
_entity_poly.pdbx_seq_one_letter_code
_entity_poly.pdbx_strand_id
1 'polypeptide(L)'
;MKSMASPKIFTKLILSFIFVAVISAFAGIVGILDMSKVDINLESMYEIDMKRTNILYELKTNVNDIKADTNLILKSTNEVKSDNIIDKIAKLVKEDDRLIYNYKKVIVMEKDKELFSEFEVNLKKWRASRNKVISYVVAGEYEAAIKEFDSTTSHYSDIMLNKLNLYIDYSKDITIYNYGDIKGQYKSAIMFSSILVIASIVVAIIMGIVLAKYICKNLLKIKSLPERLDEFEQTIDFDKVDKIVKKVIMSNSQ
;
A
#
# COMPACT_ATOMS: atom_id res chain seq x y z
N MET A 1 49.19 22.48 13.91
CA MET A 1 47.90 23.16 14.13
C MET A 1 47.23 22.57 15.36
N LYS A 2 47.20 23.30 16.48
CA LYS A 2 46.64 22.84 17.76
C LYS A 2 45.14 23.16 17.77
N SER A 3 44.29 22.13 17.80
CA SER A 3 42.83 22.28 17.75
C SER A 3 42.33 23.09 18.97
N MET A 4 41.74 24.26 18.71
CA MET A 4 41.21 25.20 19.73
C MET A 4 39.74 24.94 20.09
N ALA A 5 39.25 23.70 19.95
CA ALA A 5 37.92 23.34 20.44
C ALA A 5 38.04 22.75 21.84
N SER A 6 37.40 23.36 22.84
CA SER A 6 37.28 22.68 24.14
C SER A 6 36.49 21.38 23.94
N PRO A 7 36.99 20.21 24.37
CA PRO A 7 36.38 18.91 24.08
C PRO A 7 34.90 18.85 24.54
N LYS A 8 34.56 19.58 25.62
CA LYS A 8 33.20 19.68 26.16
C LYS A 8 32.20 20.37 25.22
N ILE A 9 32.62 21.34 24.40
CA ILE A 9 31.73 22.04 23.44
C ILE A 9 31.49 21.15 22.21
N PHE A 10 32.55 20.54 21.69
CA PHE A 10 32.48 19.66 20.52
C PHE A 10 31.58 18.44 20.77
N THR A 11 31.70 17.78 21.93
CA THR A 11 30.83 16.65 22.29
C THR A 11 29.36 17.04 22.36
N LYS A 12 29.03 18.21 22.94
CA LYS A 12 27.64 18.69 23.02
C LYS A 12 27.05 19.05 21.66
N LEU A 13 27.88 19.60 20.77
CA LEU A 13 27.50 19.91 19.40
C LEU A 13 27.09 18.63 18.65
N ILE A 14 27.96 17.61 18.69
CA ILE A 14 27.71 16.30 18.07
C ILE A 14 26.45 15.65 18.64
N LEU A 15 26.29 15.66 19.97
CA LEU A 15 25.14 15.00 20.61
C LEU A 15 23.80 15.60 20.15
N SER A 16 23.75 16.91 19.93
CA SER A 16 22.55 17.57 19.44
C SER A 16 22.25 17.24 17.98
N PHE A 17 23.28 17.19 17.12
CA PHE A 17 23.10 16.76 15.73
C PHE A 17 22.66 15.29 15.64
N ILE A 18 23.22 14.41 16.47
CA ILE A 18 22.77 13.02 16.57
C ILE A 18 21.31 12.95 17.00
N PHE A 19 20.93 13.74 18.01
CA PHE A 19 19.55 13.76 18.48
C PHE A 19 18.56 14.18 17.38
N VAL A 20 18.88 15.25 16.64
CA VAL A 20 18.07 15.70 15.49
C VAL A 20 18.00 14.62 14.42
N ALA A 21 19.15 14.01 14.08
CA ALA A 21 19.23 12.93 13.10
C ALA A 21 18.36 11.72 13.48
N VAL A 22 18.34 11.34 14.77
CA VAL A 22 17.50 10.24 15.28
C VAL A 22 16.01 10.57 15.15
N ILE A 23 15.59 11.79 15.48
CA ILE A 23 14.18 12.22 15.32
C ILE A 23 13.78 12.21 13.84
N SER A 24 14.62 12.76 12.96
CA SER A 24 14.37 12.77 11.52
C SER A 24 14.31 11.35 10.94
N ALA A 25 15.22 10.46 11.36
CA ALA A 25 15.22 9.06 10.96
C ALA A 25 13.94 8.34 11.43
N PHE A 26 13.51 8.57 12.67
CA PHE A 26 12.28 8.01 13.21
C PHE A 26 11.05 8.47 12.41
N ALA A 27 10.93 9.77 12.12
CA ALA A 27 9.85 10.30 11.29
C ALA A 27 9.84 9.66 9.89
N GLY A 28 11.02 9.48 9.28
CA GLY A 28 11.17 8.80 7.99
C GLY A 28 10.73 7.33 8.04
N ILE A 29 11.15 6.57 9.06
CA ILE A 29 10.78 5.16 9.24
C ILE A 29 9.26 5.01 9.37
N VAL A 30 8.63 5.86 10.18
CA VAL A 30 7.17 5.84 10.36
C VAL A 30 6.45 6.09 9.04
N GLY A 31 6.89 7.08 8.26
CA GLY A 31 6.32 7.36 6.94
C GLY A 31 6.46 6.18 5.97
N ILE A 32 7.61 5.49 5.98
CA ILE A 32 7.84 4.28 5.16
C ILE A 32 6.89 3.15 5.58
N LEU A 33 6.73 2.92 6.88
CA LEU A 33 5.85 1.86 7.41
C LEU A 33 4.38 2.09 7.03
N ASP A 34 3.91 3.33 7.09
CA ASP A 34 2.53 3.65 6.72
C ASP A 34 2.31 3.53 5.20
N MET A 35 3.30 3.92 4.38
CA MET A 35 3.24 3.69 2.93
C MET A 35 3.28 2.22 2.57
N SER A 36 4.04 1.39 3.29
CA SER A 36 4.07 -0.06 3.08
C SER A 36 2.72 -0.72 3.33
N LYS A 37 1.92 -0.22 4.30
CA LYS A 37 0.54 -0.72 4.51
C LYS A 37 -0.37 -0.38 3.33
N VAL A 38 -0.25 0.82 2.79
CA VAL A 38 -1.01 1.23 1.59
C VAL A 38 -0.64 0.35 0.40
N ASP A 39 0.64 0.07 0.22
CA ASP A 39 1.15 -0.80 -0.85
C ASP A 39 0.58 -2.22 -0.78
N ILE A 40 0.61 -2.85 0.41
CA ILE A 40 0.01 -4.19 0.62
C ILE A 40 -1.50 -4.19 0.30
N ASN A 41 -2.22 -3.13 0.70
CA ASN A 41 -3.65 -3.05 0.42
C ASN A 41 -3.93 -2.81 -1.08
N LEU A 42 -3.07 -2.05 -1.78
CA LEU A 42 -3.15 -1.88 -3.24
C LEU A 42 -2.86 -3.20 -3.97
N GLU A 43 -1.86 -3.96 -3.53
CA GLU A 43 -1.56 -5.28 -4.08
C GLU A 43 -2.76 -6.23 -3.87
N SER A 44 -3.35 -6.24 -2.67
CA SER A 44 -4.58 -6.98 -2.39
C SER A 44 -5.72 -6.55 -3.31
N MET A 45 -5.96 -5.25 -3.50
CA MET A 45 -7.00 -4.76 -4.41
C MET A 45 -6.78 -5.24 -5.85
N TYR A 46 -5.53 -5.29 -6.31
CA TYR A 46 -5.22 -5.76 -7.66
C TYR A 46 -5.34 -7.29 -7.79
N GLU A 47 -4.59 -8.03 -6.97
CA GLU A 47 -4.49 -9.49 -7.03
C GLU A 47 -5.76 -10.19 -6.61
N ILE A 48 -6.45 -9.64 -5.61
CA ILE A 48 -7.64 -10.24 -5.03
C ILE A 48 -8.88 -9.63 -5.71
N ASP A 49 -9.11 -8.31 -5.65
CA ASP A 49 -10.40 -7.77 -6.10
C ASP A 49 -10.51 -7.69 -7.63
N MET A 50 -9.55 -7.06 -8.30
CA MET A 50 -9.61 -6.86 -9.75
C MET A 50 -9.44 -8.15 -10.54
N LYS A 51 -8.43 -8.98 -10.23
CA LYS A 51 -8.23 -10.25 -10.96
C LYS A 51 -9.40 -11.22 -10.77
N ARG A 52 -9.97 -11.33 -9.55
CA ARG A 52 -11.16 -12.16 -9.33
C ARG A 52 -12.35 -11.63 -10.13
N THR A 53 -12.59 -10.32 -10.10
CA THR A 53 -13.67 -9.70 -10.88
C THR A 53 -13.47 -9.95 -12.38
N ASN A 54 -12.24 -9.89 -12.88
CA ASN A 54 -11.92 -10.18 -14.28
C ASN A 54 -12.25 -11.63 -14.67
N ILE A 55 -11.94 -12.62 -13.82
CA ILE A 55 -12.33 -14.02 -14.05
C ILE A 55 -13.86 -14.15 -14.20
N LEU A 56 -14.65 -13.45 -13.36
CA LEU A 56 -16.11 -13.48 -13.47
C LEU A 56 -16.60 -12.89 -14.80
N TYR A 57 -15.94 -11.83 -15.30
CA TYR A 57 -16.24 -11.27 -16.62
C TYR A 57 -15.83 -12.18 -17.78
N GLU A 58 -14.70 -12.87 -17.69
CA GLU A 58 -14.29 -13.86 -18.68
C GLU A 58 -15.31 -15.01 -18.74
N LEU A 59 -15.73 -15.54 -17.59
CA LEU A 59 -16.80 -16.54 -17.52
C LEU A 59 -18.10 -16.03 -18.15
N LYS A 60 -18.48 -14.77 -17.87
CA LYS A 60 -19.68 -14.16 -18.46
C LYS A 60 -19.56 -14.04 -19.98
N THR A 61 -18.39 -13.68 -20.49
CA THR A 61 -18.12 -13.58 -21.93
C THR A 61 -18.28 -14.95 -22.59
N ASN A 62 -17.58 -15.96 -22.07
CA ASN A 62 -17.64 -17.33 -22.58
C ASN A 62 -19.06 -17.91 -22.55
N VAL A 63 -19.79 -17.71 -21.45
CA VAL A 63 -21.17 -18.14 -21.30
C VAL A 63 -22.07 -17.51 -22.38
N ASN A 64 -21.92 -16.20 -22.63
CA ASN A 64 -22.71 -15.51 -23.64
C ASN A 64 -22.37 -16.00 -25.05
N ASP A 65 -21.09 -16.20 -25.35
CA ASP A 65 -20.64 -16.76 -26.63
C ASP A 65 -21.20 -18.15 -26.85
N ILE A 66 -21.11 -19.01 -25.83
CA ILE A 66 -21.72 -20.34 -25.86
C ILE A 66 -23.24 -20.26 -26.05
N LYS A 67 -23.94 -19.34 -25.36
CA LYS A 67 -25.39 -19.15 -25.50
C LYS A 67 -25.74 -18.72 -26.93
N ALA A 68 -24.96 -17.82 -27.52
CA ALA A 68 -25.14 -17.39 -28.91
C ALA A 68 -24.87 -18.54 -29.89
N ASP A 69 -23.79 -19.30 -29.69
CA ASP A 69 -23.43 -20.47 -30.50
C ASP A 69 -24.50 -21.57 -30.40
N THR A 70 -25.06 -21.79 -29.21
CA THR A 70 -26.17 -22.74 -28.99
C THR A 70 -27.44 -22.31 -29.75
N ASN A 71 -27.71 -21.00 -29.83
CA ASN A 71 -28.79 -20.49 -30.67
C ASN A 71 -28.49 -20.61 -32.16
N LEU A 72 -27.22 -20.50 -32.56
CA LEU A 72 -26.81 -20.59 -33.96
C LEU A 72 -26.95 -22.01 -34.51
N ILE A 73 -26.59 -23.04 -33.73
CA ILE A 73 -26.77 -24.44 -34.16
C ILE A 73 -28.25 -24.82 -34.33
N LEU A 74 -29.16 -24.25 -33.53
CA LEU A 74 -30.60 -24.47 -33.69
C LEU A 74 -31.16 -23.91 -35.00
N LYS A 75 -30.49 -22.91 -35.58
CA LYS A 75 -30.87 -22.25 -36.83
C LYS A 75 -30.07 -22.74 -38.04
N SER A 76 -29.05 -23.56 -37.82
CA SER A 76 -28.19 -24.07 -38.88
C SER A 76 -28.88 -25.20 -39.63
N THR A 77 -28.94 -25.09 -40.95
CA THR A 77 -29.36 -26.19 -41.85
C THR A 77 -28.17 -26.93 -42.47
N ASN A 78 -26.94 -26.60 -42.04
CA ASN A 78 -25.69 -27.15 -42.58
C ASN A 78 -24.91 -27.86 -41.47
N GLU A 79 -24.74 -29.17 -41.59
CA GLU A 79 -24.08 -30.04 -40.62
C GLU A 79 -22.61 -29.64 -40.36
N VAL A 80 -21.84 -29.36 -41.42
CA VAL A 80 -20.41 -28.95 -41.30
C VAL A 80 -20.26 -27.64 -40.53
N LYS A 81 -21.22 -26.71 -40.63
CA LYS A 81 -21.23 -25.49 -39.81
C LYS A 81 -21.56 -25.79 -38.35
N SER A 82 -22.46 -26.73 -38.10
CA SER A 82 -22.84 -27.14 -36.75
C SER A 82 -21.67 -27.78 -36.00
N ASP A 83 -20.88 -28.65 -36.64
CA ASP A 83 -19.72 -29.30 -36.02
C ASP A 83 -18.66 -28.30 -35.55
N ASN A 84 -18.32 -27.32 -36.39
CA ASN A 84 -17.36 -26.27 -36.03
C ASN A 84 -17.83 -25.44 -34.82
N ILE A 85 -19.13 -25.18 -34.72
CA ILE A 85 -19.71 -24.44 -33.60
C ILE A 85 -19.69 -25.30 -32.33
N ILE A 86 -20.00 -26.59 -32.43
CA ILE A 86 -19.95 -27.54 -31.31
C ILE A 86 -18.51 -27.64 -30.76
N ASP A 87 -17.50 -27.70 -31.64
CA ASP A 87 -16.09 -27.69 -31.24
C ASP A 87 -15.69 -26.39 -30.53
N LYS A 88 -16.17 -25.24 -31.00
CA LYS A 88 -15.98 -23.95 -30.34
C LYS A 88 -16.60 -23.95 -28.94
N ILE A 89 -17.84 -24.43 -28.80
CA ILE A 89 -18.51 -24.58 -27.50
C ILE A 89 -17.67 -25.47 -26.57
N ALA A 90 -17.15 -26.60 -27.06
CA ALA A 90 -16.34 -27.51 -26.26
C ALA A 90 -15.03 -26.88 -25.76
N LYS A 91 -14.39 -26.03 -26.59
CA LYS A 91 -13.19 -25.27 -26.20
C LYS A 91 -13.52 -24.25 -25.09
N LEU A 92 -14.59 -23.48 -25.25
CA LEU A 92 -15.02 -22.50 -24.24
C LEU A 92 -15.42 -23.17 -22.92
N VAL A 93 -16.06 -24.34 -22.96
CA VAL A 93 -16.37 -25.13 -21.75
C VAL A 93 -15.11 -25.53 -21.00
N LYS A 94 -14.07 -25.99 -21.72
CA LYS A 94 -12.78 -26.33 -21.10
C LYS A 94 -12.08 -25.11 -20.49
N GLU A 95 -12.19 -23.96 -21.15
CA GLU A 95 -11.67 -22.70 -20.63
C GLU A 95 -12.38 -22.26 -19.36
N ASP A 96 -13.72 -22.29 -19.35
CA ASP A 96 -14.52 -22.03 -18.15
C ASP A 96 -14.12 -22.97 -17.00
N ASP A 97 -13.92 -24.27 -17.28
CA ASP A 97 -13.53 -25.24 -16.24
C ASP A 97 -12.16 -24.88 -15.63
N ARG A 98 -11.21 -24.41 -16.45
CA ARG A 98 -9.92 -23.90 -15.98
C ARG A 98 -10.10 -22.62 -15.14
N LEU A 99 -10.92 -21.68 -15.60
CA LEU A 99 -11.22 -20.44 -14.87
C LEU A 99 -11.88 -20.72 -13.52
N ILE A 100 -12.89 -21.58 -13.49
CA ILE A 100 -13.59 -22.01 -12.27
C ILE A 100 -12.61 -22.68 -11.31
N TYR A 101 -11.76 -23.59 -11.79
CA TYR A 101 -10.76 -24.26 -10.96
C TYR A 101 -9.77 -23.27 -10.33
N ASN A 102 -9.26 -22.31 -11.10
CA ASN A 102 -8.35 -21.29 -10.60
C ASN A 102 -9.05 -20.35 -9.61
N TYR A 103 -10.30 -19.98 -9.89
CA TYR A 103 -11.10 -19.12 -9.02
C TYR A 103 -11.32 -19.73 -7.63
N LYS A 104 -11.63 -21.03 -7.58
CA LYS A 104 -11.85 -21.76 -6.33
C LYS A 104 -10.64 -21.82 -5.41
N LYS A 105 -9.42 -21.66 -5.94
CA LYS A 105 -8.19 -21.65 -5.13
C LYS A 105 -7.99 -20.35 -4.37
N VAL A 106 -8.56 -19.25 -4.88
CA VAL A 106 -8.32 -17.89 -4.36
C VAL A 106 -9.53 -17.31 -3.63
N ILE A 107 -10.67 -18.00 -3.65
CA ILE A 107 -11.90 -17.57 -3.00
C ILE A 107 -11.86 -17.86 -1.49
N VAL A 108 -11.89 -16.81 -0.67
CA VAL A 108 -11.78 -16.95 0.80
C VAL A 108 -13.06 -16.53 1.52
N MET A 109 -13.69 -15.44 1.08
CA MET A 109 -14.87 -14.88 1.77
C MET A 109 -16.08 -15.79 1.64
N GLU A 110 -16.88 -15.89 2.70
CA GLU A 110 -18.05 -16.77 2.72
C GLU A 110 -19.12 -16.32 1.72
N LYS A 111 -19.32 -15.00 1.59
CA LYS A 111 -20.28 -14.46 0.63
C LYS A 111 -19.89 -14.74 -0.82
N ASP A 112 -18.59 -14.65 -1.12
CA ASP A 112 -18.04 -15.04 -2.41
C ASP A 112 -18.35 -16.51 -2.72
N LYS A 113 -18.08 -17.41 -1.76
CA LYS A 113 -18.35 -18.86 -1.91
C LYS A 113 -19.82 -19.17 -2.14
N GLU A 114 -20.70 -18.51 -1.40
CA GLU A 114 -22.15 -18.63 -1.54
C GLU A 114 -22.59 -18.26 -2.97
N LEU A 115 -22.27 -17.04 -3.41
CA LEU A 115 -22.67 -16.52 -4.73
C LEU A 115 -22.08 -17.35 -5.87
N PHE A 116 -20.81 -17.75 -5.75
CA PHE A 116 -20.15 -18.58 -6.76
C PHE A 116 -20.76 -19.99 -6.83
N SER A 117 -21.09 -20.60 -5.69
CA SER A 117 -21.75 -21.90 -5.63
C SER A 117 -23.15 -21.85 -6.28
N GLU A 118 -23.92 -20.80 -6.02
CA GLU A 118 -25.22 -20.59 -6.69
C GLU A 118 -25.08 -20.48 -8.21
N PHE A 119 -24.07 -19.73 -8.68
CA PHE A 119 -23.74 -19.68 -10.11
C PHE A 119 -23.39 -21.07 -10.66
N GLU A 120 -22.49 -21.81 -10.01
CA GLU A 120 -22.03 -23.12 -10.49
C GLU A 120 -23.15 -24.16 -10.55
N VAL A 121 -24.06 -24.18 -9.58
CA VAL A 121 -25.22 -25.08 -9.59
C VAL A 121 -26.08 -24.83 -10.83
N ASN A 122 -26.32 -23.56 -11.17
CA ASN A 122 -27.12 -23.20 -12.34
C ASN A 122 -26.35 -23.37 -13.65
N LEU A 123 -25.04 -23.15 -13.65
CA LEU A 123 -24.16 -23.47 -14.77
C LEU A 123 -24.24 -24.96 -15.12
N LYS A 124 -24.16 -25.86 -14.13
CA LYS A 124 -24.31 -27.31 -14.36
C LYS A 124 -25.65 -27.67 -14.99
N LYS A 125 -26.75 -27.08 -14.50
CA LYS A 125 -28.10 -27.31 -15.05
C LYS A 125 -28.21 -26.83 -16.50
N TRP A 126 -27.73 -25.62 -16.78
CA TRP A 126 -27.72 -25.08 -18.13
C TRP A 126 -26.82 -25.89 -19.07
N ARG A 127 -25.62 -26.29 -18.64
CA ARG A 127 -24.74 -27.14 -19.46
C ARG A 127 -25.39 -28.48 -19.79
N ALA A 128 -26.10 -29.09 -18.84
CA ALA A 128 -26.79 -30.35 -19.05
C ALA A 128 -27.92 -30.22 -20.10
N SER A 129 -28.77 -29.20 -20.01
CA SER A 129 -29.83 -28.97 -21.00
C SER A 129 -29.27 -28.56 -22.38
N ARG A 130 -28.26 -27.69 -22.41
CA ARG A 130 -27.53 -27.32 -23.62
C ARG A 130 -26.88 -28.53 -24.31
N ASN A 131 -26.35 -29.49 -23.55
CA ASN A 131 -25.79 -30.71 -24.13
C ASN A 131 -26.87 -31.62 -24.73
N LYS A 132 -28.09 -31.65 -24.17
CA LYS A 132 -29.23 -32.33 -24.80
C LYS A 132 -29.61 -31.66 -26.11
N VAL A 133 -29.66 -30.32 -26.15
CA VAL A 133 -29.89 -29.56 -27.39
C VAL A 133 -28.88 -29.95 -28.46
N ILE A 134 -27.57 -29.95 -28.13
CA ILE A 134 -26.51 -30.39 -29.05
C ILE A 134 -26.75 -31.83 -29.52
N SER A 135 -27.12 -32.74 -28.61
CA SER A 135 -27.35 -34.15 -28.93
C SER A 135 -28.50 -34.33 -29.92
N TYR A 136 -29.62 -33.60 -29.74
CA TYR A 136 -30.73 -33.59 -30.69
C TYR A 136 -30.34 -33.01 -32.05
N VAL A 137 -29.56 -31.93 -32.09
CA VAL A 137 -29.06 -31.35 -33.35
C VAL A 137 -28.18 -32.34 -34.10
N VAL A 138 -27.26 -33.03 -33.41
CA VAL A 138 -26.39 -34.05 -33.99
C VAL A 138 -27.20 -35.26 -34.51
N ALA A 139 -28.31 -35.60 -33.87
CA ALA A 139 -29.23 -36.64 -34.32
C ALA A 139 -30.17 -36.19 -35.46
N GLY A 140 -30.13 -34.91 -35.88
CA GLY A 140 -31.06 -34.33 -36.86
C GLY A 140 -32.46 -34.03 -36.30
N GLU A 141 -32.67 -34.17 -34.99
CA GLU A 141 -33.96 -33.99 -34.30
C GLU A 141 -34.19 -32.51 -33.91
N TYR A 142 -34.23 -31.60 -34.89
CA TYR A 142 -34.31 -30.15 -34.63
C TYR A 142 -35.55 -29.70 -33.85
N GLU A 143 -36.71 -30.33 -34.05
CA GLU A 143 -37.92 -30.01 -33.27
C GLU A 143 -37.74 -30.34 -31.78
N ALA A 144 -37.10 -31.46 -31.46
CA ALA A 144 -36.78 -31.85 -30.09
C ALA A 144 -35.74 -30.90 -29.48
N ALA A 145 -34.74 -30.49 -30.27
CA ALA A 145 -33.74 -29.51 -29.88
C ALA A 145 -34.37 -28.15 -29.52
N ILE A 146 -35.27 -27.64 -30.36
CA ILE A 146 -36.01 -26.38 -30.11
C ILE A 146 -36.86 -26.51 -28.85
N LYS A 147 -37.59 -27.62 -28.70
CA LYS A 147 -38.43 -27.85 -27.52
C LYS A 147 -37.63 -27.89 -26.22
N GLU A 148 -36.49 -28.59 -26.18
CA GLU A 148 -35.59 -28.59 -25.01
C GLU A 148 -35.00 -27.20 -24.76
N PHE A 149 -34.70 -26.46 -25.83
CA PHE A 149 -34.19 -25.10 -25.71
C PHE A 149 -35.20 -24.17 -25.05
N ASP A 150 -36.41 -24.09 -25.60
CA ASP A 150 -37.48 -23.18 -25.15
C ASP A 150 -38.00 -23.54 -23.76
N SER A 151 -38.16 -24.83 -23.47
CA SER A 151 -38.72 -25.29 -22.18
C SER A 151 -37.73 -25.24 -21.03
N THR A 152 -36.43 -25.47 -21.30
CA THR A 152 -35.45 -25.79 -20.25
C THR A 152 -34.15 -25.01 -20.40
N THR A 153 -33.53 -25.03 -21.57
CA THR A 153 -32.19 -24.43 -21.75
C THR A 153 -32.20 -22.92 -21.58
N SER A 154 -33.17 -22.23 -22.17
CA SER A 154 -33.33 -20.78 -22.06
C SER A 154 -33.51 -20.37 -20.59
N HIS A 155 -34.41 -21.04 -19.87
CA HIS A 155 -34.68 -20.79 -18.45
C HIS A 155 -33.44 -20.92 -17.57
N TYR A 156 -32.69 -22.03 -17.68
CA TYR A 156 -31.47 -22.20 -16.89
C TYR A 156 -30.35 -21.25 -17.32
N SER A 157 -30.31 -20.83 -18.60
CA SER A 157 -29.35 -19.82 -19.07
C SER A 157 -29.59 -18.47 -18.39
N ASP A 158 -30.86 -18.06 -18.24
CA ASP A 158 -31.23 -16.78 -17.65
C ASP A 158 -31.00 -16.77 -16.14
N ILE A 159 -31.35 -17.86 -15.45
CA ILE A 159 -31.06 -17.98 -14.02
C ILE A 159 -29.54 -17.92 -13.78
N MET A 160 -28.76 -18.71 -14.52
CA MET A 160 -27.31 -18.75 -14.37
C MET A 160 -26.67 -17.40 -14.64
N LEU A 161 -27.03 -16.72 -15.74
CA LEU A 161 -26.52 -15.39 -16.06
C LEU A 161 -26.92 -14.35 -15.01
N ASN A 162 -28.14 -14.42 -14.48
CA ASN A 162 -28.57 -13.54 -13.40
C ASN A 162 -27.74 -13.74 -12.13
N LYS A 163 -27.47 -15.00 -11.74
CA LYS A 163 -26.60 -15.30 -10.59
C LYS A 163 -25.17 -14.80 -10.80
N LEU A 164 -24.62 -14.99 -12.00
CA LEU A 164 -23.30 -14.46 -12.34
C LEU A 164 -23.26 -12.93 -12.32
N ASN A 165 -24.31 -12.26 -12.82
CA ASN A 165 -24.40 -10.79 -12.79
C ASN A 165 -24.49 -10.25 -11.37
N LEU A 166 -25.35 -10.83 -10.53
CA LEU A 166 -25.44 -10.47 -9.11
C LEU A 166 -24.09 -10.62 -8.43
N TYR A 167 -23.32 -11.66 -8.77
CA TYR A 167 -22.00 -11.83 -8.21
C TYR A 167 -21.00 -10.78 -8.72
N ILE A 168 -20.98 -10.50 -10.02
CA ILE A 168 -20.15 -9.45 -10.61
C ILE A 168 -20.44 -8.10 -9.96
N ASP A 169 -21.72 -7.76 -9.75
CA ASP A 169 -22.11 -6.49 -9.16
C ASP A 169 -21.68 -6.40 -7.68
N TYR A 170 -21.86 -7.47 -6.90
CA TYR A 170 -21.29 -7.55 -5.56
C TYR A 170 -19.76 -7.36 -5.54
N SER A 171 -19.04 -8.02 -6.46
CA SER A 171 -17.58 -7.92 -6.56
C SER A 171 -17.12 -6.50 -6.92
N LYS A 172 -17.84 -5.80 -7.80
CA LYS A 172 -17.58 -4.38 -8.10
C LYS A 172 -17.78 -3.49 -6.88
N ASP A 173 -18.88 -3.67 -6.16
CA ASP A 173 -19.21 -2.84 -5.00
C ASP A 173 -18.14 -2.97 -3.91
N ILE A 174 -17.67 -4.20 -3.65
CA ILE A 174 -16.55 -4.47 -2.75
C ILE A 174 -15.25 -3.81 -3.25
N THR A 175 -14.94 -3.91 -4.54
CA THR A 175 -13.75 -3.28 -5.12
C THR A 175 -13.78 -1.76 -4.96
N ILE A 176 -14.93 -1.13 -5.20
CA ILE A 176 -15.13 0.32 -5.03
C ILE A 176 -14.98 0.72 -3.56
N TYR A 177 -15.56 -0.04 -2.65
CA TYR A 177 -15.43 0.18 -1.21
C TYR A 177 -13.96 0.10 -0.76
N ASN A 178 -13.26 -0.98 -1.13
CA ASN A 178 -11.85 -1.19 -0.78
C ASN A 178 -10.96 -0.08 -1.36
N TYR A 179 -11.20 0.34 -2.60
CA TYR A 179 -10.49 1.48 -3.19
C TYR A 179 -10.70 2.78 -2.39
N GLY A 180 -11.94 3.04 -1.96
CA GLY A 180 -12.27 4.18 -1.12
C GLY A 180 -11.52 4.15 0.22
N ASP A 181 -11.47 2.98 0.86
CA ASP A 181 -10.76 2.77 2.11
C ASP A 181 -9.24 2.97 1.95
N ILE A 182 -8.63 2.35 0.94
CA ILE A 182 -7.20 2.53 0.61
C ILE A 182 -6.86 4.01 0.38
N LYS A 183 -7.71 4.72 -0.36
CA LYS A 183 -7.54 6.17 -0.59
C LYS A 183 -7.63 6.97 0.71
N GLY A 184 -8.51 6.57 1.63
CA GLY A 184 -8.60 7.13 2.97
C GLY A 184 -7.33 6.89 3.79
N GLN A 185 -6.83 5.67 3.81
CA GLN A 185 -5.59 5.29 4.48
C GLN A 185 -4.38 6.06 3.92
N TYR A 186 -4.26 6.19 2.59
CA TYR A 186 -3.21 6.97 1.95
C TYR A 186 -3.23 8.45 2.37
N LYS A 187 -4.41 9.08 2.38
CA LYS A 187 -4.55 10.47 2.83
C LYS A 187 -4.13 10.64 4.29
N SER A 188 -4.57 9.72 5.15
CA SER A 188 -4.19 9.73 6.57
C SER A 188 -2.68 9.55 6.76
N ALA A 189 -2.06 8.63 6.01
CA ALA A 189 -0.62 8.38 6.05
C ALA A 189 0.18 9.62 5.61
N ILE A 190 -0.23 10.30 4.53
CA ILE A 190 0.40 11.56 4.11
C ILE A 190 0.23 12.65 5.15
N MET A 191 -0.98 12.84 5.67
CA MET A 191 -1.26 13.87 6.67
C MET A 191 -0.40 13.66 7.91
N PHE A 192 -0.35 12.43 8.43
CA PHE A 192 0.44 12.09 9.60
C PHE A 192 1.95 12.24 9.36
N SER A 193 2.45 11.74 8.23
CA SER A 193 3.86 11.88 7.84
C SER A 193 4.26 13.35 7.69
N SER A 194 3.39 14.18 7.10
CA SER A 194 3.63 15.62 6.93
C SER A 194 3.74 16.34 8.28
N ILE A 195 2.86 16.01 9.22
CA ILE A 195 2.91 16.57 10.59
C ILE A 195 4.23 16.19 11.27
N LEU A 196 4.66 14.93 11.17
CA LEU A 196 5.93 14.47 11.76
C LEU A 196 7.14 15.18 11.14
N VAL A 197 7.17 15.36 9.82
CA VAL A 197 8.24 16.09 9.13
C VAL A 197 8.29 17.54 9.61
N ILE A 198 7.14 18.25 9.63
CA ILE A 198 7.08 19.63 10.10
C ILE A 198 7.53 19.74 11.56
N ALA A 199 7.09 18.84 12.43
CA ALA A 199 7.51 18.81 13.83
C ALA A 199 9.03 18.59 13.96
N SER A 200 9.61 17.69 13.16
CA SER A 200 11.06 17.44 13.18
C SER A 200 11.87 18.68 12.76
N ILE A 201 11.37 19.45 11.78
CA ILE A 201 11.99 20.71 11.33
C ILE A 201 11.93 21.75 12.45
N VAL A 202 10.78 21.91 13.10
CA VAL A 202 10.61 22.86 14.22
C VAL A 202 11.58 22.52 15.36
N VAL A 203 11.70 21.25 15.73
CA VAL A 203 12.65 20.79 16.76
C VAL A 203 14.09 21.06 16.35
N ALA A 204 14.45 20.83 15.08
CA ALA A 204 15.78 21.10 14.56
C ALA A 204 16.14 22.60 14.64
N ILE A 205 15.20 23.49 14.29
CA ILE A 205 15.39 24.94 14.39
C ILE A 205 15.58 25.37 15.85
N ILE A 206 14.73 24.89 16.76
CA ILE A 206 14.83 25.22 18.19
C ILE A 206 16.19 24.76 18.75
N MET A 207 16.60 23.52 18.45
CA MET A 207 17.91 23.00 18.85
C MET A 207 19.06 23.85 18.30
N GLY A 208 19.00 24.21 17.01
CA GLY A 208 19.98 25.08 16.37
C GLY A 208 20.14 26.42 17.09
N ILE A 209 19.02 27.08 17.44
CA ILE A 209 19.02 28.35 18.18
C ILE A 209 19.60 28.17 19.60
N VAL A 210 19.23 27.10 20.31
CA VAL A 210 19.72 26.80 21.67
C VAL A 210 21.24 26.57 21.65
N LEU A 211 21.76 25.81 20.69
CA LEU A 211 23.19 25.59 20.50
C LEU A 211 23.92 26.90 20.17
N ALA A 212 23.40 27.70 19.23
CA ALA A 212 24.00 28.98 18.86
C ALA A 212 24.13 29.90 20.08
N LYS A 213 23.07 30.03 20.88
CA LYS A 213 23.08 30.81 22.14
C LYS A 213 24.11 30.27 23.13
N TYR A 214 24.21 28.94 23.28
CA TYR A 214 25.17 28.31 24.19
C TYR A 214 26.63 28.58 23.79
N ILE A 215 26.94 28.46 22.49
CA ILE A 215 28.28 28.72 21.96
C ILE A 215 28.65 30.19 22.13
N CYS A 216 27.77 31.12 21.72
CA CYS A 216 28.00 32.56 21.86
C CYS A 216 28.26 32.96 23.32
N LYS A 217 27.46 32.43 24.28
CA LYS A 217 27.65 32.73 25.70
C LYS A 217 29.01 32.27 26.24
N ASN A 218 29.49 31.11 25.81
CA ASN A 218 30.79 30.59 26.26
C ASN A 218 31.97 31.30 25.58
N LEU A 219 31.83 31.70 24.32
CA LEU A 219 32.85 32.51 23.63
C LEU A 219 32.97 33.91 24.25
N LEU A 220 31.85 34.55 24.61
CA LEU A 220 31.86 35.86 25.26
C LEU A 220 32.58 35.85 26.63
N LYS A 221 32.48 34.75 27.39
CA LYS A 221 33.24 34.58 28.65
C LYS A 221 34.75 34.54 28.44
N ILE A 222 35.20 34.06 27.28
CA ILE A 222 36.62 34.03 26.92
C ILE A 222 37.06 35.40 26.40
N LYS A 223 36.18 36.11 25.68
CA LYS A 223 36.46 37.45 25.17
C LYS A 223 36.57 38.51 26.28
N SER A 224 35.92 38.33 27.44
CA SER A 224 36.04 39.24 28.59
C SER A 224 37.21 38.93 29.52
N LEU A 225 38.06 37.93 29.20
CA LEU A 225 39.28 37.65 29.99
C LEU A 225 40.31 38.80 29.95
N PRO A 226 40.61 39.43 28.80
CA PRO A 226 41.54 40.56 28.74
C PRO A 226 41.08 41.74 29.59
N GLU A 227 39.79 42.13 29.51
CA GLU A 227 39.22 43.20 30.35
C GLU A 227 39.35 42.88 31.84
N ARG A 228 39.14 41.63 32.24
CA ARG A 228 39.31 41.18 33.63
C ARG A 228 40.77 41.01 34.04
N LEU A 229 41.70 40.87 33.11
CA LEU A 229 43.14 40.82 33.36
C LEU A 229 43.71 42.23 33.53
N ASP A 230 43.30 43.19 32.68
CA ASP A 230 43.66 44.60 32.80
C ASP A 230 43.16 45.20 34.14
N GLU A 231 41.93 44.87 34.55
CA GLU A 231 41.35 45.32 35.82
C GLU A 231 42.08 44.70 37.04
N PHE A 232 42.59 43.47 36.88
CA PHE A 232 43.36 42.76 37.91
C PHE A 232 44.80 43.29 38.01
N GLU A 233 45.45 43.63 36.89
CA GLU A 233 46.76 44.31 36.89
C GLU A 233 46.68 45.69 37.54
N GLN A 234 45.59 46.45 37.33
CA GLN A 234 45.41 47.76 37.96
C GLN A 234 45.14 47.71 39.48
N THR A 235 44.66 46.58 40.00
CA THR A 235 44.39 46.43 41.45
C THR A 235 45.61 45.97 42.24
N ILE A 236 46.65 45.44 41.58
CA ILE A 236 47.91 45.07 42.23
C ILE A 236 48.79 46.32 42.33
N ASP A 237 48.87 46.90 43.53
CA ASP A 237 49.88 47.90 43.87
C ASP A 237 51.25 47.21 44.00
N PHE A 238 51.94 47.08 42.86
CA PHE A 238 53.26 46.44 42.78
C PHE A 238 54.30 47.15 43.66
N ASP A 239 54.14 48.45 43.95
CA ASP A 239 55.02 49.19 44.86
C ASP A 239 54.81 48.78 46.33
N LYS A 240 53.58 48.46 46.73
CA LYS A 240 53.30 47.86 48.05
C LYS A 240 53.88 46.46 48.17
N VAL A 241 53.75 45.64 47.13
CA VAL A 241 54.30 44.28 47.11
C VAL A 241 55.83 44.33 47.20
N ASP A 242 56.48 45.21 46.42
CA ASP A 242 57.94 45.37 46.44
C ASP A 242 58.45 45.90 47.79
N LYS A 243 57.71 46.82 48.43
CA LYS A 243 58.02 47.27 49.81
C LYS A 243 57.90 46.16 50.84
N ILE A 244 56.90 45.29 50.75
CA ILE A 244 56.74 44.16 51.67
C ILE A 244 57.86 43.14 51.47
N VAL A 245 58.21 42.83 50.22
CA VAL A 245 59.32 41.92 49.89
C VAL A 245 60.65 42.47 50.39
N LYS A 246 60.95 43.76 50.15
CA LYS A 246 62.17 44.41 50.67
C LYS A 246 62.20 44.44 52.20
N LYS A 247 61.07 44.64 52.86
CA LYS A 247 60.99 44.65 54.34
C LYS A 247 61.23 43.26 54.94
N VAL A 248 60.76 42.19 54.29
CA VAL A 248 61.01 40.80 54.71
C VAL A 248 62.47 40.39 54.47
N ILE A 249 63.08 40.82 53.36
CA ILE A 249 64.50 40.57 53.09
C ILE A 249 65.39 41.33 54.10
N MET A 250 65.03 42.55 54.47
CA MET A 250 65.75 43.33 55.48
C MET A 250 65.53 42.84 56.92
N SER A 251 64.41 42.18 57.24
CA SER A 251 64.21 41.62 58.59
C SER A 251 64.92 40.28 58.83
N ASN A 252 65.34 39.59 57.77
CA ASN A 252 66.04 38.31 57.84
C ASN A 252 67.58 38.45 57.70
N SER A 253 68.10 39.67 57.73
CA SER A 253 69.55 39.98 57.62
C SER A 253 70.15 40.61 58.89
N GLN A 254 69.48 40.49 60.04
CA GLN A 254 70.01 40.73 61.39
C GLN A 254 70.08 39.42 62.16
#